data_AF-A0A1I7TGR9-F1
#
_entry.id   AF-A0A1I7TGR9-F1
#
_cell.length_a   1.000
_cell.length_b   1.000
_cell.length_c   1.000
_cell.angle_alpha   90.00
_cell.angle_beta   90.00
_cell.angle_gamma   90.00
#
_symmetry.space_group_name_H-M   'P 1'
#
loop_
_entity.id
_entity.type
_entity.pdbx_description
1 polymer ?
#
loop_
_entity_poly.entity_id
_entity_poly.type
_entity_poly.pdbx_seq_one_letter_code
_entity_poly.pdbx_strand_id
1 'polypeptide(L)'
;MSKYLKTPDNVLSSDLLMQSLHDYLLDELLPAIRQFSLSPSEFIIRDNGREILQKILDNSNHQLRIYGSAQELAENLKIWRDFPFAHEFFKTETDLFELNEVTQLKSQLAAGNFADYASKFPVFEGNSRSKAEESELCRLLKQNHAILGETDGAGIMTQVMNNSILIKCLSTIIENNPKMFSEKGVTAVRVFEDGSQRFVMKAELFHAISNGNKLKDDEYRFTTISMEEVERIYGHRVKNIEFLRTPIIRARHRAVFVKAHLQGDFCTLATDVLFDLLRSLIIEYKVFQKYNPIDWIGLSKLFDLNIKMAFNVDCKTPYFLRHGSWHLVTCIYANLFDCIEHIPAKDIRNAKIDGFTVQNLKNELIHLGLTMAFPEIVNHAEAVYSAVDGQKRGKYLNTSDLFDAVFHSQIICIFNRYPKFKTFIHNQSGCERVLGYTCEMCQKMSDDQKSLEQKQLESLENKTLSLKEFETMKRKILELEDENRKLKDQNSRFSSQVKELKLEKLSINSENPSTNFSVVSTKTSISECLICDSELDTTGETKKCPMCRTRFHSKCAIEYIKHEIKCPSCKGTLRNSMITSKFS
;
A
#
# COMPACT_ATOMS: atom_id res chain seq x y z
N MET A 1 -15.84 -6.70 24.37
CA MET A 1 -15.02 -7.90 24.63
C MET A 1 -13.51 -7.69 24.45
N SER A 2 -13.02 -6.65 23.73
CA SER A 2 -11.57 -6.44 23.57
C SER A 2 -10.80 -6.16 24.86
N LYS A 3 -11.46 -5.82 25.97
CA LYS A 3 -10.79 -5.62 27.27
C LYS A 3 -10.46 -6.92 28.02
N TYR A 4 -11.02 -8.07 27.63
CA TYR A 4 -10.83 -9.36 28.31
C TYR A 4 -9.97 -10.36 27.53
N LEU A 5 -9.59 -10.05 26.29
CA LEU A 5 -8.76 -10.92 25.44
C LEU A 5 -7.46 -10.23 24.97
N LYS A 6 -7.13 -9.07 25.55
CA LYS A 6 -5.82 -8.45 25.31
C LYS A 6 -4.81 -9.10 26.25
N THR A 7 -4.00 -10.00 25.71
CA THR A 7 -2.66 -10.16 26.25
C THR A 7 -2.01 -8.78 26.27
N PRO A 8 -1.32 -8.39 27.35
CA PRO A 8 -0.60 -7.12 27.35
C PRO A 8 0.36 -7.09 26.15
N ASP A 9 0.39 -5.99 25.39
CA ASP A 9 1.18 -5.82 24.15
C ASP A 9 2.72 -6.00 24.35
N ASN A 10 3.16 -6.26 25.58
CA ASN A 10 4.53 -6.45 26.00
C ASN A 10 4.81 -7.85 26.58
N VAL A 11 3.88 -8.80 26.43
CA VAL A 11 4.02 -10.18 26.91
C VAL A 11 4.17 -11.14 25.74
N LEU A 12 5.11 -12.08 25.85
CA LEU A 12 5.40 -13.12 24.84
C LEU A 12 5.98 -14.38 25.48
N SER A 13 5.93 -15.51 24.78
CA SER A 13 6.53 -16.75 25.28
C SER A 13 8.06 -16.76 25.10
N SER A 14 8.76 -17.55 25.93
CA SER A 14 10.19 -17.83 25.76
C SER A 14 10.53 -18.28 24.34
N ASP A 15 9.72 -19.20 23.81
CA ASP A 15 9.95 -19.82 22.52
C ASP A 15 9.76 -18.81 21.39
N LEU A 16 8.72 -17.98 21.48
CA LEU A 16 8.51 -16.91 20.51
C LEU A 16 9.64 -15.89 20.55
N LEU A 17 10.19 -15.53 21.72
CA LEU A 17 11.35 -14.63 21.80
C LEU A 17 12.56 -15.22 21.09
N MET A 18 12.91 -16.46 21.45
CA MET A 18 14.12 -17.10 20.97
C MET A 18 14.05 -17.43 19.49
N GLN A 19 12.89 -17.89 19.00
CA GLN A 19 12.65 -18.08 17.57
C GLN A 19 12.69 -16.75 16.82
N SER A 20 12.08 -15.69 17.38
CA SER A 20 12.14 -14.37 16.77
C SER A 20 13.57 -13.85 16.65
N LEU A 21 14.35 -14.04 17.71
CA LEU A 21 15.74 -13.65 17.74
C LEU A 21 16.54 -14.46 16.71
N HIS A 22 16.37 -15.79 16.69
CA HIS A 22 17.05 -16.67 15.76
C HIS A 22 16.83 -16.26 14.29
N ASP A 23 15.59 -15.98 13.90
CA ASP A 23 15.29 -15.69 12.48
C ASP A 23 15.59 -14.22 12.09
N TYR A 24 15.74 -13.33 13.07
CA TYR A 24 16.10 -11.92 12.89
C TYR A 24 17.61 -11.69 12.80
N LEU A 25 18.41 -12.47 13.53
CA LEU A 25 19.86 -12.35 13.54
C LEU A 25 20.48 -12.82 12.21
N LEU A 26 21.66 -12.29 11.87
CA LEU A 26 22.49 -12.82 10.78
C LEU A 26 23.07 -14.18 11.18
N ASP A 27 23.22 -15.11 10.23
CA ASP A 27 23.56 -16.51 10.55
C ASP A 27 24.93 -16.63 11.24
N GLU A 28 25.92 -15.82 10.84
CA GLU A 28 27.25 -15.75 11.48
C GLU A 28 27.18 -15.34 12.97
N LEU A 29 26.13 -14.64 13.40
CA LEU A 29 25.95 -14.16 14.77
C LEU A 29 25.11 -15.10 15.65
N LEU A 30 24.46 -16.11 15.07
CA LEU A 30 23.70 -17.12 15.83
C LEU A 30 24.52 -17.87 16.90
N PRO A 31 25.81 -18.19 16.70
CA PRO A 31 26.63 -18.78 17.76
C PRO A 31 26.66 -17.96 19.05
N ALA A 32 26.50 -16.63 18.98
CA ALA A 32 26.49 -15.75 20.15
C ALA A 32 25.28 -15.99 21.07
N ILE A 33 24.19 -16.58 20.54
CA ILE A 33 22.98 -16.86 21.31
C ILE A 33 22.81 -18.34 21.66
N ARG A 34 23.60 -19.26 21.09
CA ARG A 34 23.48 -20.72 21.32
C ARG A 34 23.69 -21.13 22.78
N GLN A 35 24.46 -20.36 23.53
CA GLN A 35 24.76 -20.63 24.95
C GLN A 35 23.62 -20.18 25.88
N PHE A 36 22.66 -19.41 25.36
CA PHE A 36 21.51 -18.95 26.12
C PHE A 36 20.38 -19.97 26.03
N SER A 37 20.21 -20.73 27.11
CA SER A 37 18.99 -21.49 27.37
C SER A 37 18.16 -20.72 28.39
N LEU A 38 16.90 -20.43 28.04
CA LEU A 38 15.93 -19.91 28.99
C LEU A 38 15.50 -21.04 29.93
N SER A 39 15.32 -20.72 31.21
CA SER A 39 14.89 -21.72 32.17
C SER A 39 13.45 -22.16 31.87
N PRO A 40 13.07 -23.43 32.14
CA PRO A 40 11.69 -23.90 31.94
C PRO A 40 10.63 -23.09 32.72
N SER A 41 11.05 -22.33 33.74
CA SER A 41 10.19 -21.43 34.53
C SER A 41 9.90 -20.07 33.88
N GLU A 42 10.59 -19.68 32.81
CA GLU A 42 10.45 -18.38 32.14
C GLU A 42 9.51 -18.43 30.92
N PHE A 43 8.44 -19.22 31.01
CA PHE A 43 7.51 -19.42 29.91
C PHE A 43 6.84 -18.12 29.43
N ILE A 44 6.60 -17.17 30.34
CA ILE A 44 6.02 -15.86 30.05
C ILE A 44 7.04 -14.76 30.29
N ILE A 45 7.38 -14.05 29.22
CA ILE A 45 8.34 -12.94 29.20
C ILE A 45 7.58 -11.62 29.14
N ARG A 46 7.94 -10.68 30.03
CA ARG A 46 7.41 -9.31 30.08
C ARG A 46 8.36 -8.31 29.40
N ASP A 47 7.91 -7.06 29.24
CA ASP A 47 8.67 -5.95 28.63
C ASP A 47 9.29 -6.31 27.27
N ASN A 48 8.55 -7.07 26.46
CA ASN A 48 9.02 -7.54 25.15
C ASN A 48 10.34 -8.33 25.17
N GLY A 49 10.75 -8.85 26.32
CA GLY A 49 12.01 -9.57 26.49
C GLY A 49 13.24 -8.69 26.66
N ARG A 50 13.09 -7.38 26.89
CA ARG A 50 14.21 -6.44 27.03
C ARG A 50 15.27 -6.89 28.03
N GLU A 51 14.87 -7.34 29.23
CA GLU A 51 15.81 -7.79 30.26
C GLU A 51 16.62 -9.02 29.83
N ILE A 52 15.96 -9.97 29.15
CA ILE A 52 16.60 -11.17 28.60
C ILE A 52 17.55 -10.77 27.47
N LEU A 53 17.10 -9.89 26.57
CA LEU A 53 17.93 -9.38 25.48
C LEU A 53 19.15 -8.62 26.01
N GLN A 54 19.03 -7.87 27.12
CA GLN A 54 20.18 -7.23 27.75
C GLN A 54 21.21 -8.27 28.22
N LYS A 55 20.77 -9.33 28.91
CA LYS A 55 21.66 -10.44 29.29
C LYS A 55 22.32 -11.08 28.07
N ILE A 56 21.56 -11.27 26.98
CA ILE A 56 22.09 -11.80 25.72
C ILE A 56 23.19 -10.91 25.14
N LEU A 57 22.94 -9.61 25.05
CA LEU A 57 23.91 -8.64 24.56
C LEU A 57 25.17 -8.60 25.44
N ASP A 58 25.00 -8.62 26.76
CA ASP A 58 26.11 -8.55 27.73
C ASP A 58 27.06 -9.75 27.62
N ASN A 59 26.55 -10.97 27.38
CA ASN A 59 27.41 -12.15 27.17
C ASN A 59 27.73 -12.45 25.71
N SER A 60 27.30 -11.61 24.76
CA SER A 60 27.60 -11.80 23.33
C SER A 60 29.06 -11.52 22.97
N ASN A 61 29.90 -11.09 23.92
CA ASN A 61 31.27 -10.62 23.68
C ASN A 61 31.33 -9.58 22.53
N HIS A 62 30.42 -8.61 22.60
CA HIS A 62 30.22 -7.56 21.60
C HIS A 62 29.80 -8.02 20.19
N GLN A 63 29.49 -9.30 19.94
CA GLN A 63 29.13 -9.78 18.60
C GLN A 63 27.79 -9.20 18.09
N LEU A 64 26.87 -8.90 19.01
CA LEU A 64 25.52 -8.43 18.67
C LEU A 64 25.36 -6.91 18.63
N ARG A 65 26.48 -6.16 18.66
CA ARG A 65 26.48 -4.68 18.74
C ARG A 65 25.87 -3.97 17.52
N ILE A 66 25.74 -4.65 16.38
CA ILE A 66 25.01 -4.14 15.21
C ILE A 66 23.54 -3.87 15.52
N TYR A 67 22.94 -4.60 16.47
CA TYR A 67 21.53 -4.48 16.83
C TYR A 67 21.23 -3.38 17.85
N GLY A 68 22.26 -2.65 18.29
CA GLY A 68 22.13 -1.55 19.23
C GLY A 68 21.88 -2.01 20.67
N SER A 69 21.12 -1.21 21.41
CA SER A 69 20.75 -1.51 22.79
C SER A 69 19.69 -2.60 22.90
N ALA A 70 19.51 -3.19 24.09
CA ALA A 70 18.44 -4.17 24.34
C ALA A 70 17.05 -3.61 24.04
N GLN A 71 16.84 -2.30 24.29
CA GLN A 71 15.60 -1.63 23.94
C GLN A 71 15.40 -1.56 22.42
N GLU A 72 16.41 -1.13 21.66
CA GLU A 72 16.32 -1.05 20.19
C GLU A 72 16.11 -2.44 19.57
N LEU A 73 16.78 -3.47 20.07
CA LEU A 73 16.58 -4.84 19.62
C LEU A 73 15.17 -5.35 19.95
N ALA A 74 14.66 -5.10 21.17
CA ALA A 74 13.30 -5.49 21.56
C ALA A 74 12.23 -4.82 20.69
N GLU A 75 12.39 -3.52 20.41
CA GLU A 75 11.51 -2.75 19.51
C GLU A 75 11.53 -3.33 18.09
N ASN A 76 12.72 -3.61 17.54
CA ASN A 76 12.85 -4.17 16.20
C ASN A 76 12.32 -5.59 16.08
N LEU A 77 12.54 -6.45 17.08
CA LEU A 77 11.97 -7.80 17.13
C LEU A 77 10.45 -7.76 17.21
N LYS A 78 9.89 -6.80 17.96
CA LYS A 78 8.45 -6.58 18.01
C LYS A 78 7.92 -6.22 16.62
N ILE A 79 8.53 -5.24 15.95
CA ILE A 79 8.16 -4.86 14.58
C ILE A 79 8.26 -6.05 13.62
N TRP A 80 9.34 -6.83 13.74
CA TRP A 80 9.61 -7.97 12.86
C TRP A 80 8.59 -9.10 12.98
N ARG A 81 8.04 -9.35 14.17
CA ARG A 81 6.98 -10.35 14.40
C ARG A 81 5.55 -9.81 14.28
N ASP A 82 5.39 -8.50 14.12
CA ASP A 82 4.07 -7.83 14.08
C ASP A 82 3.55 -7.73 12.64
N PHE A 83 3.31 -8.88 12.02
CA PHE A 83 2.68 -8.98 10.71
C PHE A 83 1.45 -9.90 10.72
N PRO A 84 0.48 -9.68 9.80
CA PRO A 84 -0.70 -10.52 9.73
C PRO A 84 -0.34 -12.01 9.58
N PHE A 85 -0.95 -12.86 10.40
CA PHE A 85 -0.73 -14.31 10.44
C PHE A 85 0.69 -14.74 10.84
N ALA A 86 1.41 -13.91 11.60
CA ALA A 86 2.72 -14.27 12.17
C ALA A 86 2.69 -15.58 12.98
N HIS A 87 1.59 -15.90 13.67
CA HIS A 87 1.44 -17.17 14.40
C HIS A 87 1.52 -18.41 13.49
N GLU A 88 0.99 -18.33 12.25
CA GLU A 88 1.13 -19.40 11.26
C GLU A 88 2.59 -19.51 10.78
N PHE A 89 3.27 -18.37 10.61
CA PHE A 89 4.67 -18.33 10.17
C PHE A 89 5.60 -18.94 11.22
N PHE A 90 5.47 -18.51 12.48
CA PHE A 90 6.30 -19.00 13.58
C PHE A 90 5.90 -20.40 14.04
N LYS A 91 4.75 -20.93 13.59
CA LYS A 91 4.15 -22.17 14.08
C LYS A 91 3.96 -22.15 15.60
N THR A 92 3.74 -20.97 16.15
CA THR A 92 3.35 -20.78 17.55
C THR A 92 1.85 -20.98 17.64
N GLU A 93 1.41 -22.19 17.29
CA GLU A 93 0.09 -22.66 17.69
C GLU A 93 0.19 -22.93 19.18
N THR A 94 -0.61 -22.23 19.98
CA THR A 94 -0.76 -22.45 21.43
C THR A 94 0.36 -21.82 22.27
N ASP A 95 -0.03 -21.11 23.34
CA ASP A 95 0.67 -21.05 24.65
C ASP A 95 0.52 -19.74 25.45
N LEU A 96 -0.09 -18.69 24.90
CA LEU A 96 -0.33 -17.46 25.68
C LEU A 96 -1.65 -17.43 26.47
N PHE A 97 -2.38 -18.54 26.52
CA PHE A 97 -3.63 -18.65 27.31
C PHE A 97 -3.40 -19.06 28.76
N GLU A 98 -2.19 -18.99 29.30
CA GLU A 98 -2.02 -18.99 30.76
C GLU A 98 -2.32 -17.58 31.31
N LEU A 99 -3.61 -17.23 31.35
CA LEU A 99 -4.06 -16.23 32.31
C LEU A 99 -3.63 -16.71 33.71
N ASN A 100 -3.25 -15.81 34.61
CA ASN A 100 -3.02 -16.13 36.03
C ASN A 100 -4.14 -17.00 36.63
N GLU A 101 -5.36 -16.83 36.13
CA GLU A 101 -6.54 -17.64 36.47
C GLU A 101 -6.33 -19.12 36.10
N VAL A 102 -5.76 -19.45 34.94
CA VAL A 102 -5.48 -20.83 34.50
C VAL A 102 -4.41 -21.51 35.38
N THR A 103 -3.35 -20.79 35.74
CA THR A 103 -2.32 -21.33 36.66
C THR A 103 -2.89 -21.55 38.06
N GLN A 104 -3.72 -20.63 38.55
CA GLN A 104 -4.45 -20.78 39.81
C GLN A 104 -5.41 -21.97 39.76
N LEU A 105 -6.15 -22.13 38.66
CA LEU A 105 -7.05 -23.25 38.41
C LEU A 105 -6.30 -24.59 38.35
N LYS A 106 -5.14 -24.65 37.68
CA LYS A 106 -4.25 -25.83 37.66
C LYS A 106 -3.80 -26.19 39.07
N SER A 107 -3.40 -25.21 39.88
CA SER A 107 -3.00 -25.43 41.28
C SER A 107 -4.14 -25.94 42.15
N GLN A 108 -5.38 -25.46 41.93
CA GLN A 108 -6.57 -25.94 42.64
C GLN A 108 -6.92 -27.38 42.27
N LEU A 109 -6.84 -27.73 40.99
CA LEU A 109 -7.07 -29.09 40.52
C LEU A 109 -5.98 -30.06 41.04
N ALA A 110 -4.72 -29.64 41.04
CA ALA A 110 -3.61 -30.41 41.61
C ALA A 110 -3.76 -30.60 43.12
N ALA A 111 -4.29 -29.61 43.84
CA ALA A 111 -4.57 -29.69 45.27
C ALA A 111 -5.87 -30.46 45.61
N GLY A 112 -6.60 -30.97 44.60
CA GLY A 112 -7.86 -31.71 44.80
C GLY A 112 -9.07 -30.83 45.18
N ASN A 113 -8.97 -29.51 44.98
CA ASN A 113 -10.00 -28.53 45.36
C ASN A 113 -11.12 -28.43 44.29
N PHE A 114 -11.69 -29.57 43.89
CA PHE A 114 -12.66 -29.65 42.78
C PHE A 114 -13.97 -28.88 43.03
N ALA A 115 -14.40 -28.74 44.29
CA ALA A 115 -15.63 -28.02 44.63
C ALA A 115 -15.47 -26.50 44.47
N ASP A 116 -14.34 -25.95 44.92
CA ASP A 116 -14.01 -24.53 44.74
C ASP A 116 -13.89 -24.20 43.26
N TYR A 117 -13.22 -25.07 42.50
CA TYR A 117 -13.13 -24.98 41.04
C TYR A 117 -14.52 -24.99 40.38
N ALA A 118 -15.37 -25.96 40.70
CA ALA A 118 -16.70 -26.11 40.09
C ALA A 118 -17.59 -24.89 40.36
N SER A 119 -17.47 -24.26 41.53
CA SER A 119 -18.23 -23.04 41.90
C SER A 119 -17.74 -21.77 41.19
N LYS A 120 -16.45 -21.71 40.84
CA LYS A 120 -15.82 -20.56 40.18
C LYS A 120 -15.77 -20.69 38.66
N PHE A 121 -16.07 -21.88 38.13
CA PHE A 121 -16.05 -22.13 36.70
C PHE A 121 -17.07 -21.21 35.99
N PRO A 122 -16.66 -20.46 34.96
CA PRO A 122 -17.52 -19.45 34.36
C PRO A 122 -18.82 -20.05 33.79
N VAL A 123 -19.94 -19.36 34.02
CA VAL A 123 -21.25 -19.73 33.47
C VAL A 123 -21.58 -18.76 32.33
N PHE A 124 -21.71 -19.30 31.11
CA PHE A 124 -21.82 -18.50 29.89
C PHE A 124 -23.26 -18.26 29.42
N GLU A 125 -24.22 -18.99 29.98
CA GLU A 125 -25.65 -18.73 29.83
C GLU A 125 -26.10 -17.91 31.04
N GLY A 126 -26.97 -16.92 30.84
CA GLY A 126 -27.32 -15.89 31.84
C GLY A 126 -27.97 -16.36 33.16
N ASN A 127 -27.95 -17.66 33.45
CA ASN A 127 -28.37 -18.24 34.72
C ASN A 127 -27.14 -18.76 35.47
N SER A 128 -27.02 -18.44 36.76
CA SER A 128 -26.06 -19.10 37.65
C SER A 128 -26.28 -20.62 37.61
N ARG A 129 -25.20 -21.40 37.56
CA ARG A 129 -25.26 -22.86 37.65
C ARG A 129 -26.00 -23.25 38.94
N SER A 130 -26.95 -24.17 38.84
CA SER A 130 -27.64 -24.70 40.02
C SER A 130 -26.67 -25.53 40.87
N LYS A 131 -26.95 -25.63 42.18
CA LYS A 131 -26.14 -26.47 43.08
C LYS A 131 -26.03 -27.94 42.64
N ALA A 132 -27.06 -28.45 41.93
CA ALA A 132 -27.06 -29.80 41.38
C ALA A 132 -26.04 -29.94 40.24
N GLU A 133 -25.98 -28.97 39.34
CA GLU A 133 -25.01 -28.95 38.23
C GLU A 133 -23.58 -28.72 38.72
N GLU A 134 -23.38 -27.89 39.75
CA GLU A 134 -22.05 -27.72 40.39
C GLU A 134 -21.57 -29.04 41.03
N SER A 135 -22.48 -29.74 41.71
CA SER A 135 -22.18 -31.03 42.34
C SER A 135 -21.84 -32.10 41.30
N GLU A 136 -22.54 -32.10 40.16
CA GLU A 136 -22.29 -33.01 39.06
C GLU A 136 -20.96 -32.73 38.35
N LEU A 137 -20.63 -31.46 38.11
CA LEU A 137 -19.32 -31.09 37.58
C LEU A 137 -18.18 -31.51 38.53
N CYS A 138 -18.36 -31.29 39.83
CA CYS A 138 -17.41 -31.73 40.86
C CYS A 138 -17.22 -33.25 40.87
N ARG A 139 -18.30 -34.02 40.66
CA ARG A 139 -18.25 -35.48 40.54
C ARG A 139 -17.46 -35.92 39.31
N LEU A 140 -17.71 -35.31 38.15
CA LEU A 140 -17.01 -35.61 36.89
C LEU A 140 -15.52 -35.25 36.96
N LEU A 141 -15.19 -34.10 37.57
CA LEU A 141 -13.82 -33.68 37.87
C LEU A 141 -13.06 -34.74 38.66
N LYS A 142 -13.65 -35.22 39.76
CA LYS A 142 -13.05 -36.27 40.61
C LYS A 142 -12.83 -37.58 39.85
N GLN A 143 -13.81 -38.00 39.05
CA GLN A 143 -13.71 -39.23 38.27
C GLN A 143 -12.61 -39.16 37.22
N ASN A 144 -12.57 -38.07 36.44
CA ASN A 144 -11.54 -37.90 35.41
C ASN A 144 -10.14 -37.75 36.03
N HIS A 145 -10.01 -37.12 37.19
CA HIS A 145 -8.72 -36.98 37.88
C HIS A 145 -8.20 -38.34 38.35
N ALA A 146 -9.09 -39.20 38.88
CA ALA A 146 -8.74 -40.56 39.28
C ALA A 146 -8.34 -41.47 38.11
N ILE A 147 -8.88 -41.22 36.90
CA ILE A 147 -8.58 -42.00 35.69
C ILE A 147 -7.23 -41.61 35.07
N LEU A 148 -6.85 -40.33 35.12
CA LEU A 148 -5.69 -39.79 34.41
C LEU A 148 -4.33 -40.07 35.07
N GLY A 149 -4.30 -40.54 36.33
CA GLY A 149 -3.07 -40.96 37.03
C GLY A 149 -2.10 -39.81 37.43
N GLU A 150 -1.02 -40.16 38.14
CA GLU A 150 -0.06 -39.22 38.77
C GLU A 150 0.77 -38.37 37.79
N THR A 151 0.82 -38.73 36.50
CA THR A 151 1.56 -37.99 35.48
C THR A 151 0.71 -36.87 34.87
N ASP A 152 0.71 -35.70 35.53
CA ASP A 152 0.11 -34.42 35.10
C ASP A 152 -1.41 -34.43 34.77
N GLY A 153 -2.20 -35.26 35.46
CA GLY A 153 -3.66 -35.29 35.28
C GLY A 153 -4.34 -33.93 35.53
N ALA A 154 -3.77 -33.08 36.38
CA ALA A 154 -4.25 -31.70 36.59
C ALA A 154 -4.00 -30.80 35.37
N GLY A 155 -2.85 -30.93 34.69
CA GLY A 155 -2.54 -30.21 33.46
C GLY A 155 -3.50 -30.57 32.33
N ILE A 156 -3.69 -31.87 32.07
CA ILE A 156 -4.62 -32.39 31.05
C ILE A 156 -6.05 -31.90 31.31
N MET A 157 -6.50 -31.99 32.56
CA MET A 157 -7.84 -31.55 32.95
C MET A 157 -8.05 -30.05 32.75
N THR A 158 -7.04 -29.24 33.07
CA THR A 158 -7.05 -27.79 32.85
C THR A 158 -7.18 -27.47 31.35
N GLN A 159 -6.45 -28.18 30.49
CA GLN A 159 -6.49 -27.98 29.04
C GLN A 159 -7.86 -28.30 28.43
N VAL A 160 -8.46 -29.45 28.78
CA VAL A 160 -9.81 -29.84 28.32
C VAL A 160 -10.86 -28.79 28.72
N MET A 161 -10.74 -28.26 29.93
CA MET A 161 -11.65 -27.26 30.46
C MET A 161 -11.49 -25.89 29.80
N ASN A 162 -10.26 -25.45 29.57
CA ASN A 162 -9.98 -24.24 28.81
C ASN A 162 -10.54 -24.32 27.39
N ASN A 163 -10.37 -25.46 26.72
CA ASN A 163 -10.94 -25.68 25.39
C ASN A 163 -12.47 -25.62 25.42
N SER A 164 -13.09 -26.18 26.45
CA SER A 164 -14.56 -26.12 26.63
C SER A 164 -15.05 -24.68 26.84
N ILE A 165 -14.33 -23.89 27.64
CA ILE A 165 -14.60 -22.45 27.83
C ILE A 165 -14.46 -21.70 26.50
N LEU A 166 -13.37 -21.93 25.76
CA LEU A 166 -13.10 -21.27 24.48
C LEU A 166 -14.18 -21.59 23.45
N ILE A 167 -14.58 -22.86 23.31
CA ILE A 167 -15.65 -23.29 22.41
C ILE A 167 -16.95 -22.59 22.77
N LYS A 168 -17.33 -22.58 24.06
CA LYS A 168 -18.60 -21.97 24.47
C LYS A 168 -18.59 -20.45 24.29
N CYS A 169 -17.47 -19.78 24.62
CA CYS A 169 -17.26 -18.37 24.30
C CYS A 169 -17.41 -18.10 22.80
N LEU A 170 -16.80 -18.92 21.95
CA LEU A 170 -16.86 -18.78 20.50
C LEU A 170 -18.29 -18.96 19.99
N SER A 171 -19.01 -19.98 20.46
CA SER A 171 -20.44 -20.18 20.16
C SER A 171 -21.27 -18.95 20.53
N THR A 172 -21.11 -18.43 21.75
CA THR A 172 -21.80 -17.21 22.19
C THR A 172 -21.43 -15.98 21.34
N ILE A 173 -20.17 -15.84 20.91
CA ILE A 173 -19.76 -14.75 20.01
C ILE A 173 -20.46 -14.90 18.66
N ILE A 174 -20.49 -16.11 18.09
CA ILE A 174 -21.11 -16.40 16.80
C ILE A 174 -22.62 -16.11 16.86
N GLU A 175 -23.29 -16.61 17.90
CA GLU A 175 -24.73 -16.43 18.12
C GLU A 175 -25.12 -14.96 18.31
N ASN A 176 -24.30 -14.17 19.01
CA ASN A 176 -24.54 -12.74 19.23
C ASN A 176 -24.16 -11.86 18.03
N ASN A 177 -23.31 -12.36 17.13
CA ASN A 177 -22.82 -11.61 15.97
C ASN A 177 -23.07 -12.37 14.65
N PRO A 178 -24.30 -12.85 14.38
CA PRO A 178 -24.55 -13.76 13.27
C PRO A 178 -24.23 -13.10 11.91
N LYS A 179 -24.35 -11.77 11.82
CA LYS A 179 -23.97 -11.01 10.62
C LYS A 179 -22.48 -11.07 10.30
N MET A 180 -21.60 -11.10 11.32
CA MET A 180 -20.15 -11.18 11.16
C MET A 180 -19.69 -12.56 10.65
N PHE A 181 -20.50 -13.59 10.89
CA PHE A 181 -20.24 -14.96 10.49
C PHE A 181 -21.18 -15.46 9.37
N SER A 182 -22.01 -14.57 8.79
CA SER A 182 -22.92 -14.89 7.67
C SER A 182 -22.24 -14.71 6.31
N GLU A 183 -22.58 -15.57 5.34
CA GLU A 183 -21.90 -15.80 4.05
C GLU A 183 -21.74 -14.60 3.10
N LYS A 184 -22.26 -13.41 3.41
CA LYS A 184 -21.96 -12.19 2.62
C LYS A 184 -20.67 -11.57 3.11
N GLY A 185 -19.56 -12.27 2.90
CA GLY A 185 -18.22 -11.71 3.05
C GLY A 185 -18.09 -10.45 2.17
N VAL A 186 -17.55 -9.38 2.74
CA VAL A 186 -17.12 -8.24 1.95
C VAL A 186 -15.89 -8.69 1.15
N THR A 187 -15.95 -8.57 -0.17
CA THR A 187 -14.77 -8.80 -1.01
C THR A 187 -13.79 -7.67 -0.78
N ALA A 188 -12.69 -7.94 -0.09
CA ALA A 188 -11.66 -6.96 0.23
C ALA A 188 -10.34 -7.25 -0.48
N VAL A 189 -9.60 -6.20 -0.83
CA VAL A 189 -8.26 -6.26 -1.45
C VAL A 189 -7.31 -5.36 -0.66
N ARG A 190 -6.11 -5.84 -0.36
CA ARG A 190 -5.12 -5.05 0.39
C ARG A 190 -4.43 -4.06 -0.55
N VAL A 191 -4.35 -2.82 -0.09
CA VAL A 191 -3.56 -1.74 -0.69
C VAL A 191 -2.30 -1.58 0.14
N PHE A 192 -1.18 -2.04 -0.42
CA PHE A 192 0.13 -1.88 0.18
C PHE A 192 0.61 -0.45 0.02
N GLU A 193 1.06 0.14 1.13
CA GLU A 193 1.56 1.51 1.16
C GLU A 193 3.04 1.51 1.56
N ASP A 194 3.89 2.00 0.67
CA ASP A 194 5.33 2.06 0.86
C ASP A 194 5.84 3.46 0.46
N GLY A 195 6.07 4.32 1.45
CA GLY A 195 6.32 5.74 1.22
C GLY A 195 5.15 6.38 0.45
N SER A 196 5.45 6.95 -0.72
CA SER A 196 4.43 7.52 -1.60
C SER A 196 3.72 6.50 -2.50
N GLN A 197 4.20 5.25 -2.54
CA GLN A 197 3.66 4.23 -3.44
C GLN A 197 2.43 3.56 -2.83
N ARG A 198 1.43 3.33 -3.67
CA ARG A 198 0.20 2.58 -3.32
C ARG A 198 -0.07 1.55 -4.41
N PHE A 199 -0.10 0.28 -4.05
CA PHE A 199 -0.24 -0.83 -5.00
C PHE A 199 -0.98 -2.02 -4.39
N VAL A 200 -1.54 -2.87 -5.24
CA VAL A 200 -2.25 -4.10 -4.82
C VAL A 200 -1.61 -5.32 -5.44
N MET A 201 -1.70 -6.45 -4.76
CA MET A 201 -1.26 -7.74 -5.31
C MET A 201 -2.25 -8.17 -6.41
N LYS A 202 -1.75 -8.50 -7.60
CA LYS A 202 -2.61 -8.85 -8.75
C LYS A 202 -3.47 -10.09 -8.48
N ALA A 203 -2.91 -11.09 -7.79
CA ALA A 203 -3.65 -12.29 -7.41
C ALA A 203 -4.89 -11.96 -6.57
N GLU A 204 -4.75 -11.09 -5.56
CA GLU A 204 -5.87 -10.66 -4.72
C GLU A 204 -6.92 -9.88 -5.50
N LEU A 205 -6.48 -8.91 -6.30
CA LEU A 205 -7.38 -8.10 -7.12
C LEU A 205 -8.17 -8.97 -8.11
N PHE A 206 -7.50 -9.89 -8.80
CA PHE A 206 -8.12 -10.72 -9.82
C PHE A 206 -9.03 -11.79 -9.24
N HIS A 207 -8.69 -12.33 -8.07
CA HIS A 207 -9.59 -13.17 -7.30
C HIS A 207 -10.88 -12.41 -6.98
N ALA A 208 -10.75 -11.15 -6.53
CA ALA A 208 -11.88 -10.30 -6.17
C ALA A 208 -12.77 -9.88 -7.36
N ILE A 209 -12.20 -9.54 -8.53
CA ILE A 209 -12.99 -9.06 -9.69
C ILE A 209 -13.44 -10.15 -10.66
N SER A 210 -12.85 -11.35 -10.62
CA SER A 210 -13.09 -12.41 -11.62
C SER A 210 -13.86 -13.61 -11.07
N ASN A 211 -14.51 -13.46 -9.90
CA ASN A 211 -15.24 -14.54 -9.21
C ASN A 211 -14.44 -15.85 -9.12
N GLY A 212 -13.14 -15.75 -8.79
CA GLY A 212 -12.29 -16.93 -8.55
C GLY A 212 -11.55 -17.50 -9.76
N ASN A 213 -11.59 -16.88 -10.95
CA ASN A 213 -10.66 -17.26 -12.03
C ASN A 213 -9.21 -16.95 -11.63
N LYS A 214 -8.40 -18.00 -11.47
CA LYS A 214 -6.99 -17.90 -11.05
C LYS A 214 -6.16 -17.25 -12.15
N LEU A 215 -5.45 -16.16 -11.80
CA LEU A 215 -4.31 -15.72 -12.60
C LEU A 215 -3.26 -16.83 -12.56
N LYS A 216 -2.51 -17.04 -13.66
CA LYS A 216 -1.28 -17.85 -13.57
C LYS A 216 -0.32 -17.09 -12.66
N ASP A 217 -0.10 -17.62 -11.48
CA ASP A 217 0.90 -17.10 -10.56
C ASP A 217 2.30 -17.42 -11.09
N ASP A 218 3.19 -16.45 -10.95
CA ASP A 218 4.63 -16.67 -11.12
C ASP A 218 5.10 -17.54 -9.95
N GLU A 219 5.87 -18.58 -10.25
CA GLU A 219 6.34 -19.59 -9.28
C GLU A 219 7.14 -18.95 -8.14
N TYR A 220 7.83 -17.84 -8.39
CA TYR A 220 8.75 -17.23 -7.44
C TYR A 220 8.28 -15.86 -6.93
N ARG A 221 7.23 -15.27 -7.56
CA ARG A 221 6.94 -13.84 -7.40
C ARG A 221 5.44 -13.55 -7.34
N PHE A 222 5.08 -12.57 -6.52
CA PHE A 222 3.76 -11.97 -6.56
C PHE A 222 3.84 -10.60 -7.23
N THR A 223 3.26 -10.52 -8.43
CA THR A 223 3.19 -9.28 -9.19
C THR A 223 2.10 -8.36 -8.63
N THR A 224 2.30 -7.06 -8.83
CA THR A 224 1.40 -6.02 -8.33
C THR A 224 0.97 -5.09 -9.46
N ILE A 225 0.03 -4.22 -9.15
CA ILE A 225 -0.46 -3.13 -9.99
C ILE A 225 -0.66 -1.89 -9.10
N SER A 226 -0.28 -0.70 -9.60
CA SER A 226 -0.45 0.53 -8.83
C SER A 226 -1.93 0.86 -8.63
N MET A 227 -2.28 1.52 -7.52
CA MET A 227 -3.66 1.91 -7.28
C MET A 227 -4.20 2.86 -8.36
N GLU A 228 -3.36 3.76 -8.86
CA GLU A 228 -3.70 4.61 -10.00
C GLU A 228 -4.12 3.77 -11.22
N GLU A 229 -3.37 2.71 -11.52
CA GLU A 229 -3.67 1.83 -12.65
C GLU A 229 -4.91 0.95 -12.39
N VAL A 230 -5.15 0.54 -11.13
CA VAL A 230 -6.39 -0.13 -10.73
C VAL A 230 -7.61 0.75 -10.99
N GLU A 231 -7.56 2.01 -10.55
CA GLU A 231 -8.65 2.96 -10.75
C GLU A 231 -8.89 3.24 -12.24
N ARG A 232 -7.81 3.44 -13.00
CA ARG A 232 -7.85 3.73 -14.44
C ARG A 232 -8.40 2.57 -15.27
N ILE A 233 -7.96 1.33 -15.02
CA ILE A 233 -8.33 0.16 -15.84
C ILE A 233 -9.57 -0.54 -15.29
N TYR A 234 -9.63 -0.74 -13.97
CA TYR A 234 -10.61 -1.59 -13.31
C TYR A 234 -11.63 -0.82 -12.46
N GLY A 235 -11.61 0.52 -12.44
CA GLY A 235 -12.50 1.36 -11.62
C GLY A 235 -13.99 1.00 -11.70
N HIS A 236 -14.48 0.55 -12.86
CA HIS A 236 -15.85 0.11 -13.03
C HIS A 236 -16.18 -1.25 -12.39
N ARG A 237 -15.18 -2.13 -12.21
CA ARG A 237 -15.29 -3.49 -11.65
C ARG A 237 -15.04 -3.55 -10.16
N VAL A 238 -14.34 -2.57 -9.60
CA VAL A 238 -13.95 -2.56 -8.17
C VAL A 238 -14.91 -1.77 -7.28
N LYS A 239 -16.07 -1.33 -7.80
CA LYS A 239 -17.03 -0.50 -7.05
C LYS A 239 -17.57 -1.14 -5.76
N ASN A 240 -17.62 -2.46 -5.72
CA ASN A 240 -18.11 -3.24 -4.58
C ASN A 240 -16.96 -3.94 -3.83
N ILE A 241 -15.71 -3.55 -4.09
CA ILE A 241 -14.53 -4.08 -3.41
C ILE A 241 -14.10 -3.07 -2.35
N GLU A 242 -13.88 -3.56 -1.14
CA GLU A 242 -13.28 -2.76 -0.07
C GLU A 242 -11.76 -2.80 -0.17
N PHE A 243 -11.11 -1.64 -0.13
CA PHE A 243 -9.66 -1.53 -0.20
C PHE A 243 -9.06 -1.30 1.19
N LEU A 244 -8.32 -2.27 1.69
CA LEU A 244 -7.74 -2.25 3.03
C LEU A 244 -6.31 -1.70 2.99
N ARG A 245 -6.11 -0.52 3.57
CA ARG A 245 -4.77 0.08 3.70
C ARG A 245 -3.88 -0.82 4.54
N THR A 246 -2.75 -1.21 3.98
CA THR A 246 -1.79 -2.15 4.58
C THR A 246 -0.38 -1.54 4.45
N PRO A 247 0.07 -0.72 5.42
CA PRO A 247 1.40 -0.17 5.38
C PRO A 247 2.47 -1.26 5.38
N ILE A 248 3.54 -1.07 4.60
CA ILE A 248 4.70 -1.93 4.65
C ILE A 248 5.51 -1.58 5.90
N ILE A 249 5.53 -2.50 6.85
CA ILE A 249 6.25 -2.38 8.09
C ILE A 249 7.67 -2.94 7.90
N ARG A 250 8.69 -2.30 8.50
CA ARG A 250 10.09 -2.72 8.40
C ARG A 250 10.80 -2.65 9.74
N ALA A 251 11.50 -3.73 10.09
CA ALA A 251 12.51 -3.70 11.12
C ALA A 251 13.87 -3.28 10.52
N ARG A 252 14.79 -2.81 11.37
CA ARG A 252 16.04 -2.15 10.93
C ARG A 252 16.94 -3.05 10.06
N HIS A 253 17.13 -4.30 10.46
CA HIS A 253 18.13 -5.18 9.86
C HIS A 253 17.56 -6.39 9.09
N ARG A 254 16.25 -6.62 9.14
CA ARG A 254 15.58 -7.76 8.52
C ARG A 254 14.24 -7.35 7.94
N ALA A 255 13.92 -7.88 6.77
CA ALA A 255 12.62 -7.69 6.18
C ALA A 255 11.48 -8.31 7.01
N VAL A 256 10.31 -7.65 7.01
CA VAL A 256 9.09 -8.15 7.64
C VAL A 256 8.28 -8.90 6.59
N PHE A 257 7.72 -10.05 6.97
CA PHE A 257 6.92 -10.85 6.06
C PHE A 257 5.55 -10.25 5.81
N VAL A 258 5.04 -10.48 4.61
CA VAL A 258 3.67 -10.18 4.21
C VAL A 258 3.00 -11.50 3.87
N LYS A 259 1.87 -11.79 4.54
CA LYS A 259 1.02 -12.92 4.17
C LYS A 259 0.62 -12.78 2.70
N ALA A 260 0.79 -13.83 1.89
CA ALA A 260 0.35 -13.83 0.50
C ALA A 260 -1.13 -14.23 0.36
N HIS A 261 -1.66 -14.18 -0.87
CA HIS A 261 -3.07 -14.48 -1.15
C HIS A 261 -3.47 -15.94 -0.86
N LEU A 262 -2.57 -16.90 -1.08
CA LEU A 262 -2.83 -18.32 -0.86
C LEU A 262 -2.58 -18.71 0.61
N GLN A 263 -3.28 -19.76 1.07
CA GLN A 263 -3.14 -20.28 2.43
C GLN A 263 -1.69 -20.73 2.71
N GLY A 264 -1.15 -20.39 3.88
CA GLY A 264 0.23 -20.74 4.28
C GLY A 264 1.39 -20.02 3.58
N ASP A 265 1.14 -19.29 2.48
CA ASP A 265 2.21 -18.57 1.77
C ASP A 265 2.54 -17.19 2.39
N PHE A 266 3.84 -16.88 2.44
CA PHE A 266 4.40 -15.59 2.85
C PHE A 266 5.30 -15.03 1.74
N CYS A 267 5.52 -13.73 1.76
CA CYS A 267 6.34 -13.04 0.78
C CYS A 267 6.98 -11.78 1.37
N THR A 268 7.98 -11.26 0.68
CA THR A 268 8.73 -10.07 1.08
C THR A 268 8.93 -9.17 -0.14
N LEU A 269 8.94 -7.84 0.03
CA LEU A 269 9.22 -6.95 -1.09
C LEU A 269 10.59 -7.23 -1.67
N ALA A 270 10.70 -7.24 -3.00
CA ALA A 270 11.94 -7.52 -3.68
C ALA A 270 13.07 -6.53 -3.33
N THR A 271 12.73 -5.28 -3.00
CA THR A 271 13.67 -4.28 -2.50
C THR A 271 14.24 -4.66 -1.15
N ASP A 272 13.39 -5.12 -0.23
CA ASP A 272 13.81 -5.59 1.10
C ASP A 272 14.71 -6.81 1.00
N VAL A 273 14.39 -7.76 0.12
CA VAL A 273 15.23 -8.94 -0.13
C VAL A 273 16.60 -8.55 -0.70
N LEU A 274 16.69 -7.54 -1.59
CA LEU A 274 17.98 -7.06 -2.07
C LEU A 274 18.81 -6.44 -0.94
N PHE A 275 18.21 -5.68 -0.03
CA PHE A 275 18.95 -5.11 1.10
C PHE A 275 19.40 -6.18 2.09
N ASP A 276 18.61 -7.22 2.32
CA ASP A 276 19.00 -8.37 3.14
C ASP A 276 20.16 -9.14 2.49
N LEU A 277 20.12 -9.38 1.16
CA LEU A 277 21.24 -9.94 0.40
C LEU A 277 22.53 -9.14 0.60
N LEU A 278 22.46 -7.83 0.37
CA LEU A 278 23.62 -6.96 0.48
C LEU A 278 24.15 -6.92 1.90
N ARG A 279 23.27 -6.99 2.91
CA ARG A 279 23.66 -7.05 4.32
C ARG A 279 24.43 -8.32 4.63
N SER A 280 23.95 -9.48 4.16
CA SER A 280 24.72 -10.73 4.27
C SER A 280 26.08 -10.61 3.56
N LEU A 281 26.14 -10.11 2.32
CA LEU A 281 27.44 -9.98 1.61
C LEU A 281 28.44 -9.06 2.33
N ILE A 282 27.95 -7.95 2.88
CA ILE A 282 28.79 -6.88 3.44
C ILE A 282 29.18 -7.16 4.90
N ILE A 283 28.21 -7.55 5.73
CA ILE A 283 28.40 -7.65 7.19
C ILE A 283 28.76 -9.07 7.60
N GLU A 284 28.03 -10.06 7.09
CA GLU A 284 28.17 -11.47 7.47
C GLU A 284 29.36 -12.11 6.74
N TYR A 285 29.33 -12.11 5.41
CA TYR A 285 30.42 -12.71 4.63
C TYR A 285 31.66 -11.82 4.57
N LYS A 286 31.52 -10.50 4.78
CA LYS A 286 32.61 -9.50 4.68
C LYS A 286 33.39 -9.64 3.37
N VAL A 287 32.67 -9.90 2.27
CA VAL A 287 33.23 -10.22 0.93
C VAL A 287 34.27 -9.19 0.51
N PHE A 288 34.00 -7.91 0.75
CA PHE A 288 34.88 -6.82 0.31
C PHE A 288 36.15 -6.64 1.16
N GLN A 289 36.29 -7.40 2.25
CA GLN A 289 37.52 -7.50 3.04
C GLN A 289 38.27 -8.82 2.77
N LYS A 290 37.53 -9.92 2.63
CA LYS A 290 38.09 -11.28 2.50
C LYS A 290 38.66 -11.58 1.11
N TYR A 291 38.26 -10.82 0.09
CA TYR A 291 38.75 -11.02 -1.29
C TYR A 291 39.48 -9.76 -1.75
N ASN A 292 40.78 -9.86 -1.97
CA ASN A 292 41.59 -8.75 -2.45
C ASN A 292 42.72 -9.26 -3.37
N PRO A 293 42.78 -8.84 -4.64
CA PRO A 293 41.82 -7.96 -5.32
C PRO A 293 40.47 -8.68 -5.52
N ILE A 294 39.38 -7.90 -5.53
CA ILE A 294 38.05 -8.44 -5.83
C ILE A 294 37.93 -8.70 -7.32
N ASP A 295 37.54 -9.92 -7.68
CA ASP A 295 37.07 -10.22 -9.03
C ASP A 295 35.67 -9.64 -9.25
N TRP A 296 35.62 -8.38 -9.69
CA TRP A 296 34.38 -7.70 -10.05
C TRP A 296 33.66 -8.35 -11.22
N ILE A 297 34.35 -9.06 -12.10
CA ILE A 297 33.74 -9.75 -13.25
C ILE A 297 32.96 -10.97 -12.73
N GLY A 298 33.60 -11.81 -11.91
CA GLY A 298 32.95 -12.94 -11.23
C GLY A 298 31.77 -12.49 -10.38
N LEU A 299 31.95 -11.45 -9.56
CA LEU A 299 30.87 -10.90 -8.72
C LEU A 299 29.71 -10.35 -9.55
N SER A 300 29.99 -9.64 -10.65
CA SER A 300 28.95 -9.13 -11.55
C SER A 300 28.15 -10.25 -12.22
N LYS A 301 28.78 -11.39 -12.55
CA LYS A 301 28.07 -12.56 -13.06
C LYS A 301 27.09 -13.11 -12.02
N LEU A 302 27.49 -13.17 -10.75
CA LEU A 302 26.58 -13.59 -9.67
C LEU A 302 25.40 -12.62 -9.51
N PHE A 303 25.67 -11.32 -9.55
CA PHE A 303 24.61 -10.32 -9.55
C PHE A 303 23.67 -10.47 -10.75
N ASP A 304 24.20 -10.78 -11.94
CA ASP A 304 23.37 -11.07 -13.13
C ASP A 304 22.48 -12.31 -12.94
N LEU A 305 22.94 -13.35 -12.23
CA LEU A 305 22.06 -14.47 -11.86
C LEU A 305 20.93 -14.02 -10.94
N ASN A 306 21.22 -13.20 -9.93
CA ASN A 306 20.18 -12.68 -9.02
C ASN A 306 19.16 -11.80 -9.75
N ILE A 307 19.61 -10.95 -10.69
CA ILE A 307 18.71 -10.16 -11.54
C ILE A 307 17.76 -11.07 -12.33
N LYS A 308 18.29 -12.15 -12.93
CA LYS A 308 17.50 -13.09 -13.72
C LYS A 308 16.50 -13.87 -12.88
N MET A 309 16.89 -14.28 -11.67
CA MET A 309 16.07 -15.15 -10.82
C MET A 309 15.08 -14.39 -9.95
N ALA A 310 15.47 -13.22 -9.41
CA ALA A 310 14.74 -12.54 -8.36
C ALA A 310 14.48 -11.06 -8.68
N PHE A 311 15.46 -10.32 -9.18
CA PHE A 311 15.41 -8.85 -9.26
C PHE A 311 15.19 -8.33 -10.69
N ASN A 312 13.97 -8.46 -11.20
CA ASN A 312 13.63 -7.93 -12.53
C ASN A 312 13.75 -6.41 -12.58
N VAL A 313 14.78 -5.95 -13.30
CA VAL A 313 15.17 -4.55 -13.47
C VAL A 313 14.13 -3.75 -14.24
N ASP A 314 13.39 -4.37 -15.16
CA ASP A 314 12.43 -3.67 -16.03
C ASP A 314 11.06 -3.45 -15.37
N CYS A 315 10.81 -4.10 -14.23
CA CYS A 315 9.56 -3.95 -13.49
C CYS A 315 9.54 -2.61 -12.75
N LYS A 316 8.59 -1.73 -13.10
CA LYS A 316 8.43 -0.39 -12.50
C LYS A 316 7.45 -0.32 -11.33
N THR A 317 6.77 -1.43 -11.03
CA THR A 317 5.90 -1.53 -9.86
C THR A 317 6.57 -2.39 -8.80
N PRO A 318 6.50 -2.03 -7.52
CA PRO A 318 7.02 -2.86 -6.42
C PRO A 318 6.40 -4.25 -6.46
N TYR A 319 7.18 -5.32 -6.37
CA TYR A 319 6.64 -6.69 -6.32
C TYR A 319 7.22 -7.48 -5.15
N PHE A 320 6.58 -8.60 -4.83
CA PHE A 320 7.01 -9.47 -3.74
C PHE A 320 7.68 -10.74 -4.28
N LEU A 321 8.64 -11.25 -3.54
CA LEU A 321 9.25 -12.56 -3.71
C LEU A 321 8.62 -13.54 -2.73
N ARG A 322 8.32 -14.76 -3.17
CA ARG A 322 7.82 -15.82 -2.29
C ARG A 322 8.87 -16.19 -1.24
N HIS A 323 8.37 -16.45 -0.03
CA HIS A 323 9.18 -17.04 1.03
C HIS A 323 9.73 -18.40 0.57
N GLY A 324 11.00 -18.68 0.88
CA GLY A 324 11.70 -19.88 0.42
C GLY A 324 12.39 -19.75 -0.94
N SER A 325 11.88 -18.94 -1.88
CA SER A 325 12.56 -18.68 -3.16
C SER A 325 13.94 -18.01 -2.96
N TRP A 326 14.10 -17.31 -1.84
CA TRP A 326 15.34 -16.71 -1.39
C TRP A 326 16.44 -17.72 -1.01
N HIS A 327 16.07 -18.90 -0.48
CA HIS A 327 17.03 -19.92 -0.05
C HIS A 327 17.95 -20.35 -1.21
N LEU A 328 17.43 -20.35 -2.44
CA LEU A 328 18.20 -20.66 -3.64
C LEU A 328 19.32 -19.63 -3.89
N VAL A 329 19.06 -18.35 -3.62
CA VAL A 329 20.06 -17.28 -3.80
C VAL A 329 21.12 -17.36 -2.70
N THR A 330 20.72 -17.54 -1.43
CA THR A 330 21.67 -17.67 -0.31
C THR A 330 22.56 -18.89 -0.45
N CYS A 331 22.03 -20.03 -0.91
CA CYS A 331 22.80 -21.25 -1.10
C CYS A 331 23.90 -21.09 -2.16
N ILE A 332 23.67 -20.30 -3.22
CA ILE A 332 24.70 -20.02 -4.22
C ILE A 332 25.88 -19.28 -3.57
N TYR A 333 25.59 -18.32 -2.70
CA TYR A 333 26.62 -17.54 -2.00
C TYR A 333 27.34 -18.37 -0.94
N ALA A 334 26.62 -19.13 -0.11
CA ALA A 334 27.21 -20.00 0.90
C ALA A 334 28.18 -21.01 0.25
N ASN A 335 27.74 -21.72 -0.79
CA ASN A 335 28.60 -22.66 -1.51
C ASN A 335 29.83 -21.99 -2.14
N LEU A 336 29.67 -20.76 -2.66
CA LEU A 336 30.79 -20.04 -3.25
C LEU A 336 31.81 -19.64 -2.19
N PHE A 337 31.35 -19.15 -1.04
CA PHE A 337 32.24 -18.66 0.02
C PHE A 337 32.88 -19.79 0.83
N ASP A 338 32.22 -20.93 0.97
CA ASP A 338 32.78 -22.15 1.57
C ASP A 338 33.96 -22.72 0.75
N CYS A 339 34.01 -22.41 -0.55
CA CYS A 339 35.09 -22.84 -1.44
C CYS A 339 36.35 -21.96 -1.38
N ILE A 340 36.40 -20.93 -0.52
CA ILE A 340 37.49 -19.94 -0.56
C ILE A 340 38.22 -19.84 0.77
N GLU A 341 39.55 -19.83 0.69
CA GLU A 341 40.45 -19.67 1.83
C GLU A 341 40.21 -18.34 2.53
N HIS A 342 39.97 -18.39 3.85
CA HIS A 342 39.60 -17.21 4.63
C HIS A 342 40.82 -16.32 4.89
N ILE A 343 40.92 -15.21 4.17
CA ILE A 343 41.75 -14.09 4.61
C ILE A 343 41.10 -13.50 5.88
N PRO A 344 41.86 -13.23 6.95
CA PRO A 344 41.33 -12.60 8.15
C PRO A 344 40.67 -11.25 7.82
N ALA A 345 39.37 -11.14 8.10
CA ALA A 345 38.63 -9.88 8.01
C ALA A 345 38.66 -9.15 9.35
N LYS A 346 38.64 -7.82 9.31
CA LYS A 346 38.55 -6.99 10.51
C LYS A 346 37.10 -6.79 10.89
N ASP A 347 36.89 -6.53 12.17
CA ASP A 347 35.58 -6.22 12.71
C ASP A 347 35.39 -4.72 12.89
N ILE A 348 34.15 -4.23 12.74
CA ILE A 348 33.84 -2.80 12.87
C ILE A 348 34.03 -2.38 14.32
N ARG A 349 34.91 -1.41 14.59
CA ARG A 349 35.23 -0.97 15.95
C ARG A 349 34.03 -0.27 16.60
N ASN A 350 34.03 -0.22 17.94
CA ASN A 350 33.00 0.49 18.69
C ASN A 350 33.11 2.00 18.48
N ALA A 351 31.97 2.67 18.37
CA ALA A 351 31.89 4.10 18.57
C ALA A 351 32.24 4.46 20.02
N LYS A 352 32.75 5.67 20.24
CA LYS A 352 33.00 6.16 21.60
C LYS A 352 31.67 6.56 22.26
N ILE A 353 31.71 6.83 23.57
CA ILE A 353 30.52 7.25 24.34
C ILE A 353 29.96 8.61 23.88
N ASP A 354 30.82 9.48 23.34
CA ASP A 354 30.49 10.75 22.69
C ASP A 354 30.18 10.60 21.18
N GLY A 355 30.08 9.34 20.72
CA GLY A 355 29.75 8.94 19.37
C GLY A 355 30.93 8.88 18.41
N PHE A 356 30.65 9.06 17.13
CA PHE A 356 31.66 9.13 16.08
C PHE A 356 31.40 10.31 15.15
N THR A 357 32.46 10.83 14.55
CA THR A 357 32.43 11.91 13.55
C THR A 357 32.63 11.36 12.14
N VAL A 358 32.44 12.19 11.12
CA VAL A 358 32.77 11.82 9.74
C VAL A 358 34.23 11.37 9.58
N GLN A 359 35.17 11.98 10.31
CA GLN A 359 36.57 11.56 10.26
C GLN A 359 36.77 10.19 10.89
N ASN A 360 36.02 9.86 11.94
CA ASN A 360 36.03 8.51 12.52
C ASN A 360 35.50 7.48 11.51
N LEU A 361 34.42 7.79 10.79
CA LEU A 361 33.91 6.93 9.72
C LEU A 361 34.95 6.73 8.60
N LYS A 362 35.57 7.80 8.09
CA LYS A 362 36.64 7.71 7.08
C LYS A 362 37.79 6.81 7.55
N ASN A 363 38.24 7.00 8.79
CA ASN A 363 39.29 6.18 9.39
C ASN A 363 38.86 4.71 9.57
N GLU A 364 37.59 4.46 9.86
CA GLU A 364 37.04 3.10 9.98
C GLU A 364 37.02 2.39 8.63
N LEU A 365 36.53 3.04 7.57
CA LEU A 365 36.53 2.47 6.22
C LEU A 365 37.94 2.09 5.74
N ILE A 366 38.94 2.93 6.05
CA ILE A 366 40.36 2.65 5.78
C ILE A 366 40.86 1.50 6.66
N HIS A 367 40.54 1.52 7.95
CA HIS A 367 40.96 0.48 8.91
C HIS A 367 40.50 -0.91 8.48
N LEU A 368 39.26 -1.03 8.02
CA LEU A 368 38.66 -2.26 7.51
C LEU A 368 39.27 -2.72 6.16
N GLY A 369 40.15 -1.91 5.55
CA GLY A 369 40.77 -2.24 4.26
C GLY A 369 39.83 -2.09 3.06
N LEU A 370 38.66 -1.48 3.25
CA LEU A 370 37.64 -1.35 2.20
C LEU A 370 38.10 -0.48 1.03
N THR A 371 39.10 0.38 1.22
CA THR A 371 39.72 1.16 0.13
C THR A 371 40.43 0.29 -0.91
N MET A 372 40.78 -0.95 -0.57
CA MET A 372 41.35 -1.90 -1.55
C MET A 372 40.29 -2.40 -2.53
N ALA A 373 39.09 -2.69 -2.02
CA ALA A 373 37.94 -3.05 -2.83
C ALA A 373 37.37 -1.82 -3.58
N PHE A 374 37.29 -0.70 -2.87
CA PHE A 374 36.60 0.52 -3.23
C PHE A 374 37.46 1.77 -2.94
N PRO A 375 38.41 2.14 -3.82
CA PRO A 375 39.24 3.32 -3.60
C PRO A 375 38.44 4.62 -3.38
N GLU A 376 37.23 4.69 -3.93
CA GLU A 376 36.31 5.83 -3.84
C GLU A 376 35.48 5.89 -2.54
N ILE A 377 35.48 4.84 -1.71
CA ILE A 377 34.50 4.69 -0.60
C ILE A 377 34.54 5.87 0.39
N VAL A 378 35.72 6.43 0.61
CA VAL A 378 35.95 7.54 1.56
C VAL A 378 35.27 8.83 1.08
N ASN A 379 35.03 8.97 -0.22
CA ASN A 379 34.35 10.12 -0.82
C ASN A 379 32.85 10.15 -0.47
N HIS A 380 32.27 8.99 -0.16
CA HIS A 380 30.85 8.88 0.22
C HIS A 380 30.61 9.15 1.71
N ALA A 381 31.65 9.11 2.54
CA ALA A 381 31.53 9.18 4.00
C ALA A 381 30.80 10.43 4.50
N GLU A 382 30.97 11.59 3.85
CA GLU A 382 30.33 12.85 4.25
C GLU A 382 28.80 12.80 4.09
N ALA A 383 28.34 12.38 2.92
CA ALA A 383 26.92 12.27 2.60
C ALA A 383 26.25 11.17 3.44
N VAL A 384 26.92 10.04 3.61
CA VAL A 384 26.45 8.93 4.45
C VAL A 384 26.36 9.35 5.91
N TYR A 385 27.42 9.95 6.46
CA TYR A 385 27.44 10.44 7.83
C TYR A 385 26.29 11.41 8.09
N SER A 386 26.10 12.39 7.20
CA SER A 386 25.04 13.40 7.34
C SER A 386 23.64 12.77 7.32
N ALA A 387 23.42 11.78 6.45
CA ALA A 387 22.15 11.07 6.36
C ALA A 387 21.88 10.19 7.59
N VAL A 388 22.91 9.51 8.13
CA VAL A 388 22.81 8.71 9.35
C VAL A 388 22.60 9.60 10.58
N ASP A 389 23.32 10.71 10.69
CA ASP A 389 23.13 11.70 11.78
C ASP A 389 21.72 12.29 11.77
N GLY A 390 21.14 12.51 10.59
CA GLY A 390 19.75 12.96 10.43
C GLY A 390 18.70 11.97 10.95
N GLN A 391 19.06 10.68 11.11
CA GLN A 391 18.16 9.62 11.60
C GLN A 391 18.50 9.17 13.03
N LYS A 392 19.46 9.83 13.71
CA LYS A 392 19.89 9.41 15.04
C LYS A 392 18.75 9.49 16.06
N ARG A 393 18.65 8.45 16.90
CA ARG A 393 17.66 8.40 17.99
C ARG A 393 18.15 9.08 19.27
N GLY A 394 19.46 9.05 19.50
CA GLY A 394 20.11 9.59 20.70
C GLY A 394 20.81 10.92 20.46
N LYS A 395 21.46 11.42 21.52
CA LYS A 395 22.28 12.64 21.44
C LYS A 395 23.50 12.46 20.53
N TYR A 396 24.07 11.26 20.52
CA TYR A 396 25.27 10.89 19.77
C TYR A 396 24.99 9.64 18.94
N LEU A 397 25.70 9.52 17.80
CA LEU A 397 25.68 8.31 16.97
C LEU A 397 26.39 7.16 17.67
N ASN A 398 25.74 6.01 17.78
CA ASN A 398 26.26 4.86 18.50
C ASN A 398 26.96 3.85 17.56
N THR A 399 27.38 2.70 18.11
CA THR A 399 28.04 1.66 17.31
C THR A 399 27.12 1.06 16.24
N SER A 400 25.84 0.81 16.53
CA SER A 400 24.88 0.32 15.53
C SER A 400 24.74 1.30 14.35
N ASP A 401 24.76 2.60 14.63
CA ASP A 401 24.76 3.63 13.58
C ASP A 401 26.05 3.62 12.74
N LEU A 402 27.21 3.26 13.33
CA LEU A 402 28.45 3.08 12.60
C LEU A 402 28.40 1.86 11.67
N PHE A 403 27.75 0.77 12.08
CA PHE A 403 27.49 -0.38 11.19
C PHE A 403 26.65 0.04 9.98
N ASP A 404 25.58 0.82 10.19
CA ASP A 404 24.76 1.33 9.09
C ASP A 404 25.55 2.27 8.17
N ALA A 405 26.38 3.16 8.73
CA ALA A 405 27.22 4.05 7.94
C ALA A 405 28.24 3.28 7.08
N VAL A 406 28.87 2.24 7.63
CA VAL A 406 29.80 1.36 6.88
C VAL A 406 29.06 0.56 5.81
N PHE A 407 27.85 0.07 6.10
CA PHE A 407 26.99 -0.65 5.17
C PHE A 407 26.57 0.23 3.99
N HIS A 408 26.03 1.43 4.25
CA HIS A 408 25.58 2.34 3.20
C HIS A 408 26.74 2.87 2.34
N SER A 409 27.91 3.12 2.94
CA SER A 409 29.11 3.50 2.19
C SER A 409 29.48 2.45 1.14
N GLN A 410 29.40 1.15 1.50
CA GLN A 410 29.70 0.06 0.57
C GLN A 410 28.60 -0.14 -0.48
N ILE A 411 27.31 -0.06 -0.11
CA ILE A 411 26.20 -0.18 -1.07
C ILE A 411 26.29 0.88 -2.16
N ILE A 412 26.62 2.12 -1.81
CA ILE A 412 26.80 3.19 -2.80
C ILE A 412 27.87 2.80 -3.83
N CYS A 413 29.01 2.27 -3.38
CA CYS A 413 30.07 1.80 -4.28
C CYS A 413 29.59 0.63 -5.15
N ILE A 414 28.88 -0.36 -4.58
CA ILE A 414 28.32 -1.49 -5.32
C ILE A 414 27.37 -0.99 -6.42
N PHE A 415 26.47 -0.06 -6.09
CA PHE A 415 25.51 0.50 -7.04
C PHE A 415 26.20 1.33 -8.13
N ASN A 416 27.25 2.07 -7.80
CA ASN A 416 28.06 2.80 -8.78
C ASN A 416 28.78 1.86 -9.76
N ARG A 417 29.26 0.72 -9.28
CA ARG A 417 29.99 -0.27 -10.10
C ARG A 417 29.09 -1.24 -10.84
N TYR A 418 27.86 -1.45 -10.37
CA TYR A 418 26.87 -2.32 -11.00
C TYR A 418 25.54 -1.59 -11.24
N PRO A 419 25.42 -0.85 -12.36
CA PRO A 419 24.27 0.03 -12.63
C PRO A 419 22.90 -0.67 -12.69
N LYS A 420 22.84 -1.98 -12.94
CA LYS A 420 21.56 -2.71 -12.95
C LYS A 420 20.87 -2.67 -11.59
N PHE A 421 21.62 -2.67 -10.48
CA PHE A 421 21.02 -2.46 -9.15
C PHE A 421 20.52 -1.03 -8.95
N LYS A 422 21.18 0.00 -9.52
CA LYS A 422 20.63 1.36 -9.52
C LYS A 422 19.28 1.41 -10.23
N THR A 423 19.21 0.84 -11.44
CA THR A 423 17.97 0.80 -12.23
C THR A 423 16.87 0.03 -11.49
N PHE A 424 17.21 -1.13 -10.93
CA PHE A 424 16.27 -1.92 -10.14
C PHE A 424 15.74 -1.15 -8.93
N ILE A 425 16.61 -0.60 -8.09
CA ILE A 425 16.18 0.07 -6.86
C ILE A 425 15.35 1.33 -7.18
N HIS A 426 15.67 2.04 -8.25
CA HIS A 426 14.87 3.17 -8.74
C HIS A 426 13.48 2.74 -9.19
N ASN A 427 13.41 1.73 -10.07
CA ASN A 427 12.14 1.23 -10.59
C ASN A 427 11.26 0.60 -9.50
N GLN A 428 11.84 0.17 -8.39
CA GLN A 428 11.11 -0.33 -7.22
C GLN A 428 10.92 0.72 -6.11
N SER A 429 11.19 2.00 -6.39
CA SER A 429 11.05 3.13 -5.45
C SER A 429 11.85 2.99 -4.14
N GLY A 430 12.95 2.25 -4.15
CA GLY A 430 13.79 2.00 -2.97
C GLY A 430 14.97 2.96 -2.80
N CYS A 431 15.16 3.95 -3.68
CA CYS A 431 16.35 4.82 -3.67
C CYS A 431 16.55 5.58 -2.36
N GLU A 432 15.46 6.09 -1.77
CA GLU A 432 15.50 6.87 -0.51
C GLU A 432 16.03 6.06 0.68
N ARG A 433 16.04 4.73 0.57
CA ARG A 433 16.53 3.83 1.60
C ARG A 433 18.05 3.72 1.64
N VAL A 434 18.75 4.26 0.65
CA VAL A 434 20.21 4.25 0.60
C VAL A 434 20.73 5.57 1.19
N LEU A 435 21.12 5.55 2.45
CA LEU A 435 21.58 6.74 3.16
C LEU A 435 22.82 7.34 2.49
N GLY A 436 22.78 8.64 2.18
CA GLY A 436 23.87 9.35 1.50
C GLY A 436 23.96 9.13 -0.01
N TYR A 437 23.00 8.41 -0.62
CA TYR A 437 22.92 8.21 -2.07
C TYR A 437 22.02 9.24 -2.75
N THR A 438 22.51 9.77 -3.86
CA THR A 438 21.73 10.65 -4.74
C THR A 438 21.37 9.89 -6.02
N CYS A 439 20.08 9.63 -6.23
CA CYS A 439 19.61 8.95 -7.44
C CYS A 439 19.43 9.93 -8.59
N GLU A 440 20.26 9.79 -9.62
CA GLU A 440 20.26 10.65 -10.81
C GLU A 440 18.95 10.49 -11.62
N MET A 441 18.29 9.34 -11.54
CA MET A 441 17.01 9.07 -12.21
C MET A 441 15.83 9.74 -11.49
N CYS A 442 15.81 9.72 -10.15
CA CYS A 442 14.80 10.43 -9.36
C CYS A 442 14.87 11.95 -9.55
N GLN A 443 16.08 12.50 -9.64
CA GLN A 443 16.28 13.93 -9.90
C GLN A 443 15.70 14.33 -11.26
N LYS A 444 16.04 13.59 -12.32
CA LYS A 444 15.50 13.84 -13.67
C LYS A 444 13.98 13.81 -13.71
N MET A 445 13.35 12.80 -13.09
CA MET A 445 11.89 12.73 -13.02
C MET A 445 11.27 13.93 -12.31
N SER A 446 11.88 14.37 -11.21
CA SER A 446 11.39 15.53 -10.45
C SER A 446 11.49 16.83 -11.27
N ASP A 447 12.56 16.99 -12.04
CA ASP A 447 12.77 18.15 -12.90
C ASP A 447 11.83 18.14 -14.12
N ASP A 448 11.61 16.96 -14.73
CA ASP A 448 10.65 16.77 -15.81
C ASP A 448 9.22 17.02 -15.35
N GLN A 449 8.85 16.56 -14.14
CA GLN A 449 7.52 16.78 -13.57
C GLN A 449 7.28 18.26 -13.26
N LYS A 450 8.25 18.95 -12.66
CA LYS A 450 8.18 20.42 -12.44
C LYS A 450 8.04 21.18 -13.76
N SER A 451 8.77 20.78 -14.80
CA SER A 451 8.67 21.35 -16.14
C SER A 451 7.28 21.13 -16.76
N LEU A 452 6.67 19.97 -16.55
CA LEU A 452 5.33 19.65 -17.04
C LEU A 452 4.24 20.41 -16.29
N GLU A 453 4.33 20.50 -14.96
CA GLU A 453 3.42 21.27 -14.11
C GLU A 453 3.47 22.77 -14.45
N GLN A 454 4.66 23.32 -14.67
CA GLN A 454 4.83 24.70 -15.11
C GLN A 454 4.17 24.95 -16.48
N LYS A 455 4.36 24.05 -17.45
CA LYS A 455 3.70 24.14 -18.77
C LYS A 455 2.18 24.02 -18.68
N GLN A 456 1.66 23.20 -17.77
CA GLN A 456 0.22 23.06 -17.55
C GLN A 456 -0.38 24.31 -16.90
N LEU A 457 0.33 24.92 -15.95
CA LEU A 457 -0.09 26.17 -15.31
C LEU A 457 -0.12 27.33 -16.31
N GLU A 458 0.93 27.48 -17.13
CA GLU A 458 0.97 28.47 -18.21
C GLU A 458 -0.18 28.27 -19.23
N SER A 459 -0.52 27.02 -19.56
CA SER A 459 -1.66 26.70 -20.43
C SER A 459 -3.01 27.10 -19.81
N LEU A 460 -3.17 26.92 -18.50
CA LEU A 460 -4.39 27.25 -17.77
C LEU A 460 -4.56 28.76 -17.61
N GLU A 461 -3.47 29.48 -17.34
CA GLU A 461 -3.44 30.95 -17.28
C GLU A 461 -3.81 31.56 -18.64
N ASN A 462 -3.24 31.05 -19.74
CA ASN A 462 -3.57 31.50 -21.10
C ASN A 462 -5.04 31.26 -21.47
N LYS A 463 -5.62 30.12 -21.10
CA LYS A 463 -7.06 29.85 -21.29
C LYS A 463 -7.93 30.80 -20.47
N THR A 464 -7.52 31.11 -19.23
CA THR A 464 -8.25 32.03 -18.35
C THR A 464 -8.20 33.47 -18.88
N LEU A 465 -7.06 33.89 -19.44
CA LEU A 465 -6.90 35.19 -20.09
C LEU A 465 -7.84 35.32 -21.30
N SER A 466 -7.86 34.31 -22.17
CA SER A 466 -8.72 34.26 -23.35
C SER A 466 -10.22 34.28 -23.02
N LEU A 467 -10.63 33.62 -21.93
CA LEU A 467 -12.02 33.66 -21.44
C LEU A 467 -12.45 35.06 -20.98
N LYS A 468 -11.58 35.79 -20.26
CA LYS A 468 -11.85 37.17 -19.84
C LYS A 468 -11.97 38.13 -21.03
N GLU A 469 -11.16 37.94 -22.07
CA GLU A 469 -11.25 38.71 -23.31
C GLU A 469 -12.58 38.45 -24.03
N PHE A 470 -13.01 37.18 -24.09
CA PHE A 470 -14.29 36.80 -24.69
C PHE A 470 -15.49 37.39 -23.95
N GLU A 471 -15.50 37.36 -22.61
CA GLU A 471 -16.56 37.97 -21.80
C GLU A 471 -16.62 39.49 -21.97
N THR A 472 -15.46 40.13 -22.10
CA THR A 472 -15.36 41.58 -22.35
C THR A 472 -15.94 41.93 -23.73
N MET A 473 -15.62 41.12 -24.75
CA MET A 473 -16.15 41.31 -26.10
C MET A 473 -17.67 41.11 -26.15
N LYS A 474 -18.18 40.09 -25.44
CA LYS A 474 -19.62 39.82 -25.34
C LYS A 474 -20.39 41.00 -24.73
N ARG A 475 -19.82 41.65 -23.71
CA ARG A 475 -20.41 42.85 -23.08
C ARG A 475 -20.51 44.02 -24.06
N LYS A 476 -19.43 44.28 -24.81
CA LYS A 476 -19.42 45.32 -25.85
C LYS A 476 -20.45 45.05 -26.96
N ILE A 477 -20.64 43.80 -27.36
CA ILE A 477 -21.67 43.44 -28.36
C ILE A 477 -23.07 43.77 -27.84
N LEU A 478 -23.37 43.44 -26.58
CA LEU A 478 -24.65 43.75 -25.93
C LEU A 478 -24.92 45.27 -25.85
N GLU A 479 -23.89 46.06 -25.55
CA GLU A 479 -23.97 47.53 -25.54
C GLU A 479 -24.28 48.07 -26.95
N LEU A 480 -23.55 47.59 -27.97
CA LEU A 480 -23.76 48.00 -29.37
C LEU A 480 -25.13 47.58 -29.92
N GLU A 481 -25.65 46.41 -29.51
CA GLU A 481 -27.00 45.97 -29.88
C GLU A 481 -28.07 46.88 -29.26
N ASP A 482 -27.86 47.35 -28.04
CA ASP A 482 -28.78 48.27 -27.37
C ASP A 482 -28.77 49.67 -28.02
N GLU A 483 -27.60 50.17 -28.36
CA GLU A 483 -27.45 51.41 -29.12
C GLU A 483 -28.13 51.30 -30.50
N ASN A 484 -27.94 50.19 -31.21
CA ASN A 484 -28.60 49.95 -32.49
C ASN A 484 -30.13 49.89 -32.37
N ARG A 485 -30.68 49.30 -31.30
CA ARG A 485 -32.13 49.32 -31.05
C ARG A 485 -32.63 50.76 -30.86
N LYS A 486 -31.94 51.56 -30.04
CA LYS A 486 -32.29 52.97 -29.81
C LYS A 486 -32.26 53.79 -31.10
N LEU A 487 -31.24 53.58 -31.94
CA LEU A 487 -31.13 54.24 -33.24
C LEU A 487 -32.24 53.81 -34.20
N LYS A 488 -32.63 52.53 -34.19
CA LYS A 488 -33.72 52.02 -35.02
C LYS A 488 -35.07 52.60 -34.61
N ASP A 489 -35.30 52.78 -33.31
CA ASP A 489 -36.49 53.45 -32.78
C ASP A 489 -36.52 54.95 -33.10
N GLN A 490 -35.37 55.62 -33.06
CA GLN A 490 -35.27 57.01 -33.52
C GLN A 490 -35.57 57.11 -35.03
N ASN A 491 -34.99 56.23 -35.85
CA ASN A 491 -35.22 56.20 -37.29
C ASN A 491 -36.69 55.89 -37.64
N SER A 492 -37.37 55.02 -36.88
CA SER A 492 -38.79 54.74 -37.10
C SER A 492 -39.67 55.94 -36.77
N ARG A 493 -39.36 56.68 -35.70
CA ARG A 493 -40.05 57.94 -35.35
C ARG A 493 -39.86 59.01 -36.41
N PHE A 494 -38.63 59.20 -36.91
CA PHE A 494 -38.38 60.14 -38.01
C PHE A 494 -39.11 59.72 -39.29
N SER A 495 -39.13 58.42 -39.61
CA SER A 495 -39.85 57.89 -40.78
C SER A 495 -41.37 58.12 -40.69
N SER A 496 -41.97 57.99 -39.50
CA SER A 496 -43.38 58.30 -39.26
C SER A 496 -43.68 59.79 -39.39
N GLN A 497 -42.82 60.67 -38.87
CA GLN A 497 -42.96 62.13 -39.06
C GLN A 497 -42.88 62.51 -40.55
N VAL A 498 -41.98 61.87 -41.31
CA VAL A 498 -41.88 62.06 -42.77
C VAL A 498 -43.13 61.55 -43.50
N LYS A 499 -43.78 60.49 -43.01
CA LYS A 499 -45.06 59.99 -43.56
C LYS A 499 -46.23 60.91 -43.22
N GLU A 500 -46.33 61.45 -42.02
CA GLU A 500 -47.35 62.44 -41.65
C GLU A 500 -47.23 63.71 -42.51
N LEU A 501 -46.00 64.21 -42.72
CA LEU A 501 -45.72 65.34 -43.61
C LEU A 501 -46.02 65.04 -45.10
N LYS A 502 -46.05 63.76 -45.49
CA LYS A 502 -46.48 63.31 -46.83
C LYS A 502 -47.99 63.12 -46.93
N LEU A 503 -48.67 62.69 -45.86
CA LEU A 503 -50.13 62.49 -45.84
C LEU A 503 -50.92 63.80 -45.74
N GLU A 504 -50.32 64.88 -45.22
CA GLU A 504 -50.92 66.22 -45.25
C GLU A 504 -50.97 66.83 -46.67
N LYS A 505 -50.32 66.19 -47.66
CA LYS A 505 -50.20 66.69 -49.04
C LYS A 505 -51.10 66.04 -50.09
N LEU A 506 -51.87 64.99 -49.80
CA LEU A 506 -52.66 64.31 -50.84
C LEU A 506 -54.00 63.76 -50.30
N SER A 507 -55.01 64.64 -50.23
CA SER A 507 -56.42 64.27 -50.40
C SER A 507 -56.81 64.56 -51.85
N ILE A 508 -57.45 63.61 -52.55
CA ILE A 508 -58.46 63.73 -53.64
C ILE A 508 -58.47 62.47 -54.52
N ASN A 509 -59.65 61.78 -54.52
CA ASN A 509 -60.39 61.04 -55.59
C ASN A 509 -59.68 59.97 -56.46
N SER A 510 -60.27 58.89 -56.99
CA SER A 510 -61.64 58.35 -57.12
C SER A 510 -61.58 56.89 -57.65
N GLU A 511 -62.64 56.11 -57.37
CA GLU A 511 -63.37 55.14 -58.23
C GLU A 511 -62.73 53.84 -58.84
N ASN A 512 -63.30 52.69 -58.42
CA ASN A 512 -63.71 51.40 -59.08
C ASN A 512 -63.50 51.16 -60.61
N PRO A 513 -63.66 49.93 -61.22
CA PRO A 513 -64.12 48.61 -60.71
C PRO A 513 -63.39 47.32 -61.26
N SER A 514 -63.69 46.17 -60.61
CA SER A 514 -63.99 44.82 -61.16
C SER A 514 -63.01 43.95 -62.02
N THR A 515 -62.94 42.66 -61.63
CA THR A 515 -62.95 41.37 -62.39
C THR A 515 -61.73 40.41 -62.34
N ASN A 516 -62.03 39.18 -61.88
CA ASN A 516 -61.60 37.81 -62.26
C ASN A 516 -60.15 37.50 -62.70
N PHE A 517 -59.48 36.52 -62.05
CA PHE A 517 -59.46 35.10 -62.45
C PHE A 517 -58.62 34.24 -61.47
N SER A 518 -58.92 32.95 -61.45
CA SER A 518 -58.42 31.84 -60.63
C SER A 518 -57.01 31.35 -61.03
N VAL A 519 -56.34 30.58 -60.15
CA VAL A 519 -56.06 29.14 -60.31
C VAL A 519 -55.27 28.58 -59.11
N VAL A 520 -55.56 27.31 -58.85
CA VAL A 520 -55.33 26.43 -57.71
C VAL A 520 -54.02 25.61 -57.85
N SER A 521 -53.53 25.12 -56.71
CA SER A 521 -52.72 23.89 -56.50
C SER A 521 -51.22 23.94 -56.81
N THR A 522 -50.32 23.27 -56.06
CA THR A 522 -50.47 22.01 -55.30
C THR A 522 -49.64 22.01 -54.00
N LYS A 523 -50.23 21.40 -52.96
CA LYS A 523 -49.56 20.96 -51.73
C LYS A 523 -48.56 19.85 -52.04
N THR A 524 -47.33 19.99 -51.57
CA THR A 524 -46.43 18.86 -51.29
C THR A 524 -46.08 18.98 -49.81
N SER A 525 -46.26 17.92 -49.04
CA SER A 525 -46.14 17.90 -47.58
C SER A 525 -44.74 18.32 -47.11
N ILE A 526 -44.64 19.51 -46.52
CA ILE A 526 -43.42 20.06 -45.94
C ILE A 526 -43.38 19.63 -44.47
N SER A 527 -42.28 19.00 -44.05
CA SER A 527 -42.07 18.63 -42.65
C SER A 527 -41.61 19.87 -41.87
N GLU A 528 -42.36 20.30 -40.85
CA GLU A 528 -42.03 21.45 -40.01
C GLU A 528 -41.19 21.06 -38.77
N CYS A 529 -40.37 21.99 -38.29
CA CYS A 529 -39.59 21.82 -37.08
C CYS A 529 -40.42 22.14 -35.84
N LEU A 530 -40.82 21.14 -35.06
CA LEU A 530 -41.66 21.28 -33.85
C LEU A 530 -41.05 22.07 -32.66
N ILE A 531 -39.91 22.74 -32.85
CA ILE A 531 -39.28 23.61 -31.85
C ILE A 531 -39.51 25.08 -32.22
N CYS A 532 -39.55 25.41 -33.52
CA CYS A 532 -39.72 26.78 -34.01
C CYS A 532 -40.88 26.93 -35.00
N ASP A 533 -41.63 25.85 -35.24
CA ASP A 533 -42.78 25.74 -36.14
C ASP A 533 -42.54 26.29 -37.56
N SER A 534 -41.28 26.25 -38.00
CA SER A 534 -40.84 26.67 -39.33
C SER A 534 -40.55 25.46 -40.20
N GLU A 535 -40.78 25.58 -41.51
CA GLU A 535 -40.51 24.54 -42.50
C GLU A 535 -39.04 24.07 -42.48
N LEU A 536 -38.81 22.76 -42.58
CA LEU A 536 -37.46 22.20 -42.69
C LEU A 536 -36.97 22.32 -44.13
N ASP A 537 -36.16 23.34 -44.42
CA ASP A 537 -35.59 23.55 -45.76
C ASP A 537 -34.68 22.39 -46.19
N THR A 538 -34.76 21.99 -47.46
CA THR A 538 -34.02 20.86 -48.04
C THR A 538 -32.51 21.08 -48.17
N THR A 539 -32.01 22.26 -47.83
CA THR A 539 -30.60 22.67 -47.91
C THR A 539 -29.93 22.95 -46.56
N GLY A 540 -30.69 22.97 -45.46
CA GLY A 540 -30.16 23.23 -44.11
C GLY A 540 -29.71 21.96 -43.38
N GLU A 541 -28.68 22.07 -42.53
CA GLU A 541 -28.28 20.97 -41.65
C GLU A 541 -29.43 20.61 -40.68
N THR A 542 -29.95 19.39 -40.78
CA THR A 542 -30.99 18.87 -39.87
C THR A 542 -30.44 17.78 -38.95
N LYS A 543 -30.94 17.74 -37.71
CA LYS A 543 -30.68 16.65 -36.75
C LYS A 543 -31.94 15.80 -36.60
N LYS A 544 -31.73 14.48 -36.51
CA LYS A 544 -32.80 13.49 -36.43
C LYS A 544 -32.80 12.83 -35.06
N CYS A 545 -33.97 12.75 -34.41
CA CYS A 545 -34.08 12.02 -33.15
C CYS A 545 -33.71 10.53 -33.38
N PRO A 546 -32.80 9.94 -32.59
CA PRO A 546 -32.42 8.54 -32.74
C PRO A 546 -33.56 7.56 -32.43
N MET A 547 -34.55 7.99 -31.61
CA MET A 547 -35.66 7.14 -31.17
C MET A 547 -36.85 7.19 -32.12
N CYS A 548 -37.37 8.39 -32.41
CA CYS A 548 -38.60 8.56 -33.21
C CYS A 548 -38.36 9.06 -34.62
N ARG A 549 -37.09 9.32 -34.99
CA ARG A 549 -36.71 9.72 -36.34
C ARG A 549 -37.27 11.06 -36.83
N THR A 550 -37.95 11.84 -35.98
CA THR A 550 -38.37 13.21 -36.26
C THR A 550 -37.16 14.12 -36.51
N ARG A 551 -37.23 14.99 -37.53
CA ARG A 551 -36.18 15.94 -37.90
C ARG A 551 -36.43 17.31 -37.28
N PHE A 552 -35.36 17.99 -36.95
CA PHE A 552 -35.36 19.35 -36.43
C PHE A 552 -34.21 20.13 -37.08
N HIS A 553 -34.30 21.46 -37.14
CA HIS A 553 -33.14 22.29 -37.44
C HIS A 553 -32.01 21.96 -36.46
N SER A 554 -30.77 21.78 -36.96
CA SER A 554 -29.64 21.39 -36.10
C SER A 554 -29.44 22.37 -34.95
N LYS A 555 -29.58 23.67 -35.23
CA LYS A 555 -29.47 24.74 -34.23
C LYS A 555 -30.56 24.65 -33.15
N CYS A 556 -31.81 24.40 -33.54
CA CYS A 556 -32.91 24.22 -32.60
C CYS A 556 -32.72 22.99 -31.70
N ALA A 557 -32.26 21.86 -32.28
CA ALA A 557 -32.01 20.64 -31.51
C ALA A 557 -30.87 20.82 -30.49
N ILE A 558 -29.77 21.48 -30.89
CA ILE A 558 -28.61 21.72 -30.01
C ILE A 558 -28.99 22.65 -28.86
N GLU A 559 -29.72 23.74 -29.13
CA GLU A 559 -30.12 24.69 -28.09
C GLU A 559 -31.15 24.09 -27.13
N TYR A 560 -32.10 23.31 -27.65
CA TYR A 560 -33.12 22.67 -26.83
C TYR A 560 -32.53 21.67 -25.82
N ILE A 561 -31.56 20.84 -26.23
CA ILE A 561 -30.92 19.82 -25.37
C ILE A 561 -30.14 20.44 -24.20
N LYS A 562 -29.69 21.71 -24.31
CA LYS A 562 -29.03 22.40 -23.19
C LYS A 562 -29.96 22.63 -22.00
N HIS A 563 -31.27 22.71 -22.25
CA HIS A 563 -32.27 23.00 -21.22
C HIS A 563 -33.18 21.82 -20.94
N GLU A 564 -33.47 20.97 -21.93
CA GLU A 564 -34.37 19.83 -21.79
C GLU A 564 -33.84 18.59 -22.54
N ILE A 565 -33.52 17.51 -21.81
CA ILE A 565 -32.87 16.31 -22.37
C ILE A 565 -33.84 15.31 -23.03
N LYS A 566 -35.13 15.63 -23.14
CA LYS A 566 -36.16 14.76 -23.71
C LYS A 566 -36.60 15.25 -25.09
N CYS A 567 -36.82 14.35 -26.05
CA CYS A 567 -37.25 14.74 -27.39
C CYS A 567 -38.64 15.44 -27.36
N PRO A 568 -38.84 16.60 -28.03
CA PRO A 568 -40.13 17.27 -28.08
C PRO A 568 -41.28 16.39 -28.59
N SER A 569 -40.96 15.52 -29.56
CA SER A 569 -41.92 14.68 -30.31
C SER A 569 -42.27 13.38 -29.57
N CYS A 570 -41.28 12.59 -29.13
CA CYS A 570 -41.54 11.29 -28.49
C CYS A 570 -41.26 11.21 -26.99
N LYS A 571 -40.79 12.31 -26.39
CA LYS A 571 -40.41 12.41 -24.97
C LYS A 571 -39.32 11.45 -24.48
N GLY A 572 -38.67 10.70 -25.38
CA GLY A 572 -37.52 9.84 -25.06
C GLY A 572 -36.26 10.63 -24.73
N THR A 573 -35.43 10.12 -23.81
CA THR A 573 -34.18 10.77 -23.35
C THR A 573 -33.09 10.73 -24.42
N LEU A 574 -32.52 11.89 -24.74
CA LEU A 574 -31.48 12.07 -25.74
C LEU A 574 -30.09 12.11 -25.05
N ARG A 575 -29.30 11.02 -25.12
CA ARG A 575 -27.89 11.00 -24.64
C ARG A 575 -26.88 10.77 -25.77
N ASN A 576 -25.81 11.57 -25.73
CA ASN A 576 -24.50 11.48 -26.41
C ASN A 576 -24.39 11.32 -27.94
N SER A 577 -25.45 11.07 -28.71
CA SER A 577 -25.35 10.99 -30.19
C SER A 577 -25.59 12.31 -30.94
N MET A 578 -26.00 13.39 -30.26
CA MET A 578 -26.19 14.71 -30.87
C MET A 578 -25.09 15.74 -30.55
N ILE A 579 -24.10 15.42 -29.71
CA ILE A 579 -23.17 16.41 -29.11
C ILE A 579 -21.80 16.51 -29.83
N THR A 580 -21.44 15.63 -30.77
CA THR A 580 -20.13 15.75 -31.44
C THR A 580 -20.19 16.58 -32.72
N SER A 581 -19.65 17.81 -32.67
CA SER A 581 -19.08 18.47 -33.85
C SER A 581 -17.71 17.85 -34.12
N LYS A 582 -17.54 17.24 -35.30
CA LYS A 582 -16.23 16.81 -35.81
C LYS A 582 -15.31 18.03 -35.92
N PHE A 583 -14.23 18.04 -35.15
CA PHE A 583 -12.96 18.65 -35.55
C PHE A 583 -11.83 17.71 -35.11
N SER A 584 -10.94 17.46 -36.06
CA SER A 584 -9.66 16.76 -35.97
C SER A 584 -8.71 17.37 -34.95
#